data_AF-A0A382V8D1-F1
#
_entry.id   AF-A0A382V8D1-F1
#
_cell.length_a   1.000
_cell.length_b   1.000
_cell.length_c   1.000
_cell.angle_alpha   90.00
_cell.angle_beta   90.00
_cell.angle_gamma   90.00
#
_symmetry.space_group_name_H-M   'P 1'
#
loop_
_entity.id
_entity.type
_entity.pdbx_description
1 polymer ?
#
loop_
_entity_poly.entity_id
_entity_poly.type
_entity_poly.pdbx_seq_one_letter_code
_entity_poly.pdbx_strand_id
1 'polypeptide(L)'
;MPKNLDQDYQLDLNAVGQILNEELAGFKRHIYGWPISEESDLRAFFIAWVAIFLPEAVTKPFLNQLKTFVQIVKESHDYSTHHWSKILPLEVGLYALTNDFQWLNNCRGNIDHGKQSLRKFTTETLALVANRISFHDSELIDRIERNIEIRHFFWEWGVVILIVADGDSRAKIELLQKWLKKYRKNEEATQLINKLIQGHFIHNEFLDKFLWIQQYVSLRLI
;
A
#
# COMPACT_ATOMS: atom_id res chain seq x y z
N MET A 1 -28.39 -8.87 37.80
CA MET A 1 -26.98 -9.28 37.91
C MET A 1 -26.26 -8.78 36.67
N PRO A 2 -25.23 -7.95 36.78
CA PRO A 2 -24.47 -7.52 35.61
C PRO A 2 -23.75 -8.73 35.02
N LYS A 3 -23.90 -8.96 33.72
CA LYS A 3 -23.10 -9.95 32.99
C LYS A 3 -21.64 -9.52 33.09
N ASN A 4 -20.76 -10.45 33.49
CA ASN A 4 -19.31 -10.30 33.39
C ASN A 4 -18.97 -9.72 32.02
N LEU A 5 -18.35 -8.53 32.01
CA LEU A 5 -17.82 -7.88 30.82
C LEU A 5 -16.47 -8.48 30.39
N ASP A 6 -15.99 -9.51 31.09
CA ASP A 6 -14.74 -10.23 30.80
C ASP A 6 -14.96 -11.44 29.87
N GLN A 7 -15.84 -11.34 28.88
CA GLN A 7 -15.65 -12.14 27.68
C GLN A 7 -14.61 -11.41 26.84
N ASP A 8 -13.34 -11.71 27.11
CA ASP A 8 -12.26 -11.44 26.17
C ASP A 8 -12.66 -12.08 24.84
N TYR A 9 -13.17 -11.26 23.91
CA TYR A 9 -13.34 -11.67 22.52
C TYR A 9 -11.93 -11.84 21.94
N GLN A 10 -11.32 -13.00 22.20
CA GLN A 10 -10.08 -13.38 21.56
C GLN A 10 -10.39 -13.71 20.11
N LEU A 11 -9.74 -12.96 19.21
CA LEU A 11 -9.79 -13.24 17.79
C LEU A 11 -9.22 -14.64 17.53
N ASP A 12 -10.01 -15.52 16.90
CA ASP A 12 -9.53 -16.86 16.54
C ASP A 12 -8.59 -16.77 15.33
N LEU A 13 -7.29 -16.75 15.60
CA LEU A 13 -6.25 -16.69 14.58
C LEU A 13 -6.28 -17.88 13.61
N ASN A 14 -6.80 -19.05 14.03
CA ASN A 14 -6.95 -20.19 13.13
C ASN A 14 -8.06 -19.94 12.12
N ALA A 15 -9.18 -19.35 12.55
CA ALA A 15 -10.26 -18.93 11.67
C ALA A 15 -9.79 -17.87 10.67
N VAL A 16 -9.04 -16.85 11.12
CA VAL A 16 -8.41 -15.85 10.24
C VAL A 16 -7.48 -16.53 9.21
N GLY A 17 -6.67 -17.50 9.64
CA GLY A 17 -5.81 -18.29 8.77
C GLY A 17 -6.57 -19.10 7.71
N GLN A 18 -7.75 -19.63 8.03
CA GLN A 18 -8.62 -20.29 7.05
C GLN A 18 -9.16 -19.29 6.03
N ILE A 19 -9.66 -18.14 6.49
CA ILE A 19 -10.18 -17.07 5.62
C ILE A 19 -9.08 -16.56 4.66
N LEU A 20 -7.84 -16.41 5.13
CA LEU A 20 -6.69 -16.07 4.27
C LEU A 20 -6.55 -17.04 3.07
N ASN A 21 -6.69 -18.34 3.31
CA ASN A 21 -6.61 -19.35 2.25
C ASN A 21 -7.80 -19.22 1.27
N GLU A 22 -9.01 -18.96 1.78
CA GLU A 22 -10.19 -18.70 0.94
C GLU A 22 -9.99 -17.46 0.07
N GLU A 23 -9.49 -16.37 0.63
CA GLU A 23 -9.22 -15.12 -0.10
C GLU A 23 -8.20 -15.33 -1.20
N LEU A 24 -7.10 -16.01 -0.90
CA LEU A 24 -6.08 -16.31 -1.90
C LEU A 24 -6.63 -17.22 -3.00
N ALA A 25 -7.46 -18.22 -2.65
CA ALA A 25 -8.10 -19.10 -3.62
C ALA A 25 -9.15 -18.37 -4.48
N GLY A 26 -9.91 -17.44 -3.89
CA GLY A 26 -10.83 -16.56 -4.61
C GLY A 26 -10.10 -15.65 -5.59
N PHE A 27 -9.04 -14.98 -5.13
CA PHE A 27 -8.21 -14.11 -5.95
C PHE A 27 -7.57 -14.85 -7.12
N LYS A 28 -6.97 -16.02 -6.87
CA LYS A 28 -6.37 -16.89 -7.91
C LYS A 28 -7.35 -17.24 -9.04
N ARG A 29 -8.62 -17.46 -8.71
CA ARG A 29 -9.66 -17.80 -9.70
C ARG A 29 -10.01 -16.64 -10.62
N HIS A 30 -9.79 -15.39 -10.21
CA HIS A 30 -10.31 -14.21 -10.92
C HIS A 30 -9.23 -13.24 -11.39
N ILE A 31 -7.96 -13.47 -11.02
CA ILE A 31 -6.84 -12.60 -11.43
C ILE A 31 -6.70 -12.47 -12.94
N TYR A 32 -7.03 -13.49 -13.72
CA TYR A 32 -6.93 -13.46 -15.19
C TYR A 32 -8.15 -12.83 -15.88
N GLY A 33 -9.19 -12.45 -15.12
CA GLY A 33 -10.30 -11.65 -15.65
C GLY A 33 -9.84 -10.24 -16.04
N TRP A 34 -10.47 -9.67 -17.07
CA TRP A 34 -10.29 -8.27 -17.44
C TRP A 34 -11.66 -7.60 -17.65
N PRO A 35 -12.01 -6.54 -16.89
CA PRO A 35 -11.24 -5.95 -15.77
C PRO A 35 -11.17 -6.86 -14.54
N ILE A 36 -10.26 -6.56 -13.60
CA ILE A 36 -10.32 -7.17 -12.26
C ILE A 36 -11.56 -6.65 -11.54
N SER A 37 -12.30 -7.53 -10.85
CA SER A 37 -13.48 -7.11 -10.08
C SER A 37 -13.06 -6.41 -8.80
N GLU A 38 -13.89 -5.48 -8.32
CA GLU A 38 -13.69 -4.83 -7.02
C GLU A 38 -13.59 -5.86 -5.88
N GLU A 39 -14.40 -6.92 -5.94
CA GLU A 39 -14.29 -8.03 -4.98
C GLU A 39 -12.89 -8.63 -5.00
N SER A 40 -12.34 -8.97 -6.18
CA SER A 40 -11.00 -9.54 -6.30
C SER A 40 -9.93 -8.59 -5.77
N ASP A 41 -10.05 -7.28 -6.00
CA ASP A 41 -9.15 -6.29 -5.41
C ASP A 41 -9.23 -6.31 -3.88
N LEU A 42 -10.44 -6.35 -3.32
CA LEU A 42 -10.66 -6.42 -1.87
C LEU A 42 -10.08 -7.71 -1.25
N ARG A 43 -10.11 -8.85 -1.96
CA ARG A 43 -9.45 -10.09 -1.51
C ARG A 43 -7.94 -9.90 -1.35
N ALA A 44 -7.29 -9.25 -2.32
CA ALA A 44 -5.85 -8.99 -2.26
C ALA A 44 -5.50 -8.01 -1.14
N PHE A 45 -6.32 -6.96 -0.97
CA PHE A 45 -6.16 -6.01 0.13
C PHE A 45 -6.44 -6.61 1.51
N PHE A 46 -7.36 -7.55 1.63
CA PHE A 46 -7.58 -8.30 2.88
C PHE A 46 -6.31 -9.06 3.29
N ILE A 47 -5.69 -9.77 2.34
CA ILE A 47 -4.43 -10.50 2.60
C ILE A 47 -3.33 -9.52 3.03
N ALA A 48 -3.20 -8.38 2.35
CA ALA A 48 -2.25 -7.33 2.72
C ALA A 48 -2.52 -6.77 4.12
N TRP A 49 -3.78 -6.50 4.45
CA TRP A 49 -4.21 -5.97 5.73
C TRP A 49 -3.87 -6.93 6.88
N VAL A 50 -4.23 -8.21 6.75
CA VAL A 50 -3.90 -9.23 7.75
C VAL A 50 -2.38 -9.37 7.90
N ALA A 51 -1.63 -9.38 6.80
CA ALA A 51 -0.17 -9.41 6.82
C ALA A 51 0.46 -8.22 7.58
N ILE A 52 -0.19 -7.06 7.57
CA ILE A 52 0.31 -5.83 8.21
C ILE A 52 -0.09 -5.75 9.68
N PHE A 53 -1.36 -6.03 10.00
CA PHE A 53 -1.97 -5.75 11.30
C PHE A 53 -2.17 -6.98 12.19
N LEU A 54 -2.21 -8.18 11.60
CA LEU A 54 -2.35 -9.46 12.30
C LEU A 54 -1.34 -10.51 11.77
N PRO A 55 -0.03 -10.18 11.72
CA PRO A 55 0.97 -11.08 11.12
C PRO A 55 1.02 -12.46 11.78
N GLU A 56 0.64 -12.58 13.04
CA GLU A 56 0.54 -13.83 13.80
C GLU A 56 -0.50 -14.82 13.24
N ALA A 57 -1.52 -14.34 12.50
CA ALA A 57 -2.46 -15.21 11.79
C ALA A 57 -1.85 -15.85 10.53
N VAL A 58 -0.70 -15.34 10.06
CA VAL A 58 -0.07 -15.79 8.82
C VAL A 58 0.88 -16.96 9.09
N THR A 59 0.42 -18.17 8.76
CA THR A 59 1.23 -19.37 8.91
C THR A 59 2.35 -19.45 7.85
N LYS A 60 3.46 -20.12 8.18
CA LYS A 60 4.57 -20.37 7.24
C LYS A 60 4.11 -21.08 5.94
N PRO A 61 3.22 -22.10 5.98
CA PRO A 61 2.65 -22.67 4.76
C PRO A 61 1.94 -21.64 3.88
N PHE A 62 1.12 -20.76 4.46
CA PHE A 62 0.42 -19.71 3.69
C PHE A 62 1.41 -18.71 3.08
N LEU A 63 2.40 -18.24 3.84
CA LEU A 63 3.44 -17.35 3.34
C LEU A 63 4.17 -17.96 2.13
N ASN A 64 4.53 -19.24 2.20
CA ASN A 64 5.18 -19.93 1.07
C ASN A 64 4.24 -20.01 -0.15
N GLN A 65 2.96 -20.35 0.05
CA GLN A 65 1.98 -20.36 -1.03
C GLN A 65 1.80 -18.98 -1.69
N LEU A 66 1.79 -17.91 -0.89
CA LEU A 66 1.67 -16.54 -1.37
C LEU A 66 2.89 -16.16 -2.22
N LYS A 67 4.12 -16.43 -1.73
CA LYS A 67 5.36 -16.20 -2.48
C LYS A 67 5.36 -16.94 -3.81
N THR A 68 5.06 -18.23 -3.80
CA THR A 68 5.01 -19.06 -5.01
C THR A 68 4.00 -18.52 -6.01
N PHE A 69 2.81 -18.14 -5.54
CA PHE A 69 1.78 -17.60 -6.42
C PHE A 69 2.18 -16.25 -7.04
N VAL A 70 2.70 -15.31 -6.24
CA VAL A 70 3.20 -14.03 -6.74
C VAL A 70 4.28 -14.24 -7.80
N GLN A 71 5.20 -15.19 -7.58
CA GLN A 71 6.25 -15.52 -8.54
C GLN A 71 5.68 -16.08 -9.86
N ILE A 72 4.70 -17.00 -9.79
CA ILE A 72 4.01 -17.53 -10.97
C ILE A 72 3.36 -16.40 -11.79
N VAL A 73 2.74 -15.42 -11.13
CA VAL A 73 2.14 -14.27 -11.83
C VAL A 73 3.22 -13.40 -12.49
N LYS A 74 4.34 -13.17 -11.82
CA LYS A 74 5.50 -12.43 -12.37
C LYS A 74 6.10 -13.08 -13.62
N GLU A 75 6.08 -14.41 -13.67
CA GLU A 75 6.59 -15.20 -14.78
C GLU A 75 5.57 -15.35 -15.93
N SER A 76 4.33 -14.89 -15.75
CA SER A 76 3.29 -14.97 -16.79
C SER A 76 3.56 -14.03 -17.95
N HIS A 77 3.16 -14.44 -19.17
CA HIS A 77 3.40 -13.68 -20.40
C HIS A 77 2.79 -12.25 -20.35
N ASP A 78 1.62 -12.10 -19.74
CA ASP A 78 0.88 -10.84 -19.65
C ASP A 78 1.26 -10.00 -18.42
N TYR A 79 2.33 -10.37 -17.71
CA TYR A 79 2.72 -9.70 -16.48
C TYR A 79 2.99 -8.20 -16.68
N SER A 80 3.86 -7.86 -17.62
CA SER A 80 4.30 -6.48 -17.85
C SER A 80 3.20 -5.57 -18.39
N THR A 81 2.12 -6.14 -18.93
CA THR A 81 1.05 -5.41 -19.61
C THR A 81 -0.23 -5.32 -18.78
N HIS A 82 -0.62 -6.40 -18.09
CA HIS A 82 -1.94 -6.52 -17.46
C HIS A 82 -1.91 -6.99 -16.00
N HIS A 83 -0.94 -7.81 -15.58
CA HIS A 83 -1.02 -8.47 -14.27
C HIS A 83 -0.19 -7.83 -13.16
N TRP A 84 0.85 -7.05 -13.49
CA TRP A 84 1.73 -6.48 -12.45
C TRP A 84 0.96 -5.66 -11.42
N SER A 85 0.00 -4.84 -11.84
CA SER A 85 -0.75 -3.97 -10.93
C SER A 85 -1.73 -4.76 -10.06
N LYS A 86 -2.23 -5.91 -10.54
CA LYS A 86 -3.23 -6.73 -9.83
C LYS A 86 -2.66 -7.34 -8.54
N ILE A 87 -1.35 -7.58 -8.49
CA ILE A 87 -0.71 -8.25 -7.36
C ILE A 87 -0.05 -7.31 -6.36
N LEU A 88 -0.06 -5.98 -6.60
CA LEU A 88 0.63 -5.03 -5.70
C LEU A 88 0.22 -5.20 -4.22
N PRO A 89 -1.08 -5.42 -3.86
CA PRO A 89 -1.43 -5.60 -2.45
C PRO A 89 -0.79 -6.86 -1.86
N LEU A 90 -0.68 -7.94 -2.64
CA LEU A 90 -0.01 -9.17 -2.21
C LEU A 90 1.49 -8.93 -2.00
N GLU A 91 2.12 -8.16 -2.88
CA GLU A 91 3.52 -7.79 -2.74
C GLU A 91 3.78 -6.92 -1.50
N VAL A 92 2.91 -5.95 -1.23
CA VAL A 92 2.95 -5.14 -0.01
C VAL A 92 2.76 -6.02 1.24
N GLY A 93 1.85 -6.99 1.20
CA GLY A 93 1.70 -7.99 2.27
C GLY A 93 2.95 -8.85 2.46
N LEU A 94 3.59 -9.28 1.37
CA LEU A 94 4.85 -10.02 1.43
C LEU A 94 5.99 -9.17 2.03
N TYR A 95 6.10 -7.91 1.63
CA TYR A 95 7.03 -6.97 2.26
C TYR A 95 6.77 -6.85 3.76
N ALA A 96 5.52 -6.68 4.18
CA ALA A 96 5.15 -6.57 5.59
C ALA A 96 5.55 -7.80 6.42
N LEU A 97 5.51 -8.99 5.83
CA LEU A 97 5.82 -10.27 6.48
C LEU A 97 7.31 -10.64 6.45
N THR A 98 8.05 -10.22 5.42
CA THR A 98 9.45 -10.64 5.23
C THR A 98 10.46 -9.52 5.44
N ASN A 99 9.98 -8.28 5.53
CA ASN A 99 10.80 -7.07 5.52
C ASN A 99 11.78 -7.00 4.32
N ASP A 100 11.39 -7.62 3.21
CA ASP A 100 12.25 -7.72 2.02
C ASP A 100 11.81 -6.71 0.97
N PHE A 101 12.64 -5.70 0.77
CA PHE A 101 12.33 -4.55 -0.07
C PHE A 101 12.09 -4.92 -1.53
N GLN A 102 12.57 -6.08 -1.99
CA GLN A 102 12.36 -6.50 -3.38
C GLN A 102 10.89 -6.62 -3.77
N TRP A 103 10.01 -6.88 -2.78
CA TRP A 103 8.56 -6.94 -3.01
C TRP A 103 7.97 -5.58 -3.37
N LEU A 104 8.58 -4.47 -2.95
CA LEU A 104 8.09 -3.13 -3.26
C LEU A 104 8.59 -2.58 -4.60
N ASN A 105 9.44 -3.32 -5.34
CA ASN A 105 10.04 -2.83 -6.58
C ASN A 105 9.00 -2.36 -7.62
N ASN A 106 7.85 -3.04 -7.74
CA ASN A 106 6.80 -2.61 -8.66
C ASN A 106 6.10 -1.34 -8.19
N CYS A 107 5.75 -1.25 -6.91
CA CYS A 107 5.14 -0.04 -6.37
C CYS A 107 6.09 1.16 -6.52
N ARG A 108 7.36 0.98 -6.17
CA ARG A 108 8.39 2.00 -6.31
C ARG A 108 8.57 2.40 -7.77
N GLY A 109 8.71 1.42 -8.66
CA GLY A 109 8.92 1.61 -10.09
C GLY A 109 7.75 2.25 -10.85
N ASN A 110 6.56 2.29 -10.24
CA ASN A 110 5.33 2.76 -10.88
C ASN A 110 4.60 3.87 -10.11
N ILE A 111 5.21 4.44 -9.06
CA ILE A 111 4.59 5.57 -8.34
C ILE A 111 4.39 6.80 -9.24
N ASP A 112 5.19 6.94 -10.29
CA ASP A 112 5.13 7.99 -11.31
C ASP A 112 4.54 7.52 -12.66
N HIS A 113 3.84 6.38 -12.67
CA HIS A 113 3.31 5.75 -13.88
C HIS A 113 2.45 6.72 -14.73
N GLY A 114 2.48 6.61 -16.07
CA GLY A 114 1.78 7.58 -16.94
C GLY A 114 0.24 7.58 -16.83
N LYS A 115 -0.36 6.42 -16.55
CA LYS A 115 -1.83 6.26 -16.37
C LYS A 115 -2.26 6.62 -14.95
N GLN A 116 -3.21 7.57 -14.84
CA GLN A 116 -3.73 8.08 -13.55
C GLN A 116 -4.30 6.98 -12.64
N SER A 117 -5.08 6.04 -13.18
CA SER A 117 -5.67 4.95 -12.39
C SER A 117 -4.61 4.05 -11.76
N LEU A 118 -3.52 3.78 -12.50
CA LEU A 118 -2.42 2.94 -12.00
C LEU A 118 -1.56 3.67 -10.97
N ARG A 119 -1.33 4.98 -11.13
CA ARG A 119 -0.71 5.78 -10.06
C ARG A 119 -1.54 5.75 -8.79
N LYS A 120 -2.84 6.05 -8.89
CA LYS A 120 -3.78 6.01 -7.76
C LYS A 120 -3.72 4.66 -7.03
N PHE A 121 -3.87 3.57 -7.77
CA PHE A 121 -3.83 2.23 -7.18
C PHE A 121 -2.47 1.91 -6.55
N THR A 122 -1.37 2.34 -7.19
CA THR A 122 0.00 2.13 -6.68
C THR A 122 0.24 2.90 -5.39
N THR A 123 -0.15 4.17 -5.31
CA THR A 123 0.01 5.01 -4.12
C THR A 123 -0.90 4.53 -2.98
N GLU A 124 -2.16 4.17 -3.25
CA GLU A 124 -3.05 3.56 -2.25
C GLU A 124 -2.47 2.27 -1.68
N THR A 125 -1.92 1.43 -2.54
CA THR A 125 -1.31 0.16 -2.12
C THR A 125 -0.06 0.39 -1.28
N LEU A 126 0.81 1.30 -1.69
CA LEU A 126 2.04 1.61 -0.98
C LEU A 126 1.78 2.33 0.37
N ALA A 127 0.70 3.11 0.47
CA ALA A 127 0.31 3.82 1.68
C ALA A 127 0.12 2.89 2.90
N LEU A 128 -0.32 1.64 2.67
CA LEU A 128 -0.50 0.63 3.72
C LEU A 128 0.77 0.31 4.52
N VAL A 129 1.94 0.46 3.89
CA VAL A 129 3.24 0.19 4.51
C VAL A 129 4.15 1.42 4.47
N ALA A 130 3.59 2.61 4.23
CA ALA A 130 4.38 3.84 4.09
C ALA A 130 5.33 4.03 5.28
N ASN A 131 4.85 3.84 6.51
CA ASN A 131 5.64 3.98 7.74
C ASN A 131 6.75 2.93 7.95
N ARG A 132 6.84 1.91 7.08
CA ARG A 132 7.90 0.89 7.11
C ARG A 132 8.98 1.13 6.05
N ILE A 133 8.68 1.93 5.03
CA ILE A 133 9.59 2.25 3.94
C ILE A 133 10.66 3.22 4.44
N SER A 134 11.89 3.08 3.96
CA SER A 134 12.96 4.04 4.26
C SER A 134 12.75 5.36 3.52
N PHE A 135 12.76 6.48 4.23
CA PHE A 135 12.81 7.83 3.67
C PHE A 135 14.04 8.04 2.79
N HIS A 136 15.12 7.29 2.99
CA HIS A 136 16.36 7.39 2.22
C HIS A 136 16.34 6.58 0.91
N ASP A 137 15.20 6.03 0.50
CA ASP A 137 15.06 5.41 -0.82
C ASP A 137 15.16 6.48 -1.93
N SER A 138 16.33 6.55 -2.57
CA SER A 138 16.62 7.53 -3.61
C SER A 138 15.74 7.36 -4.85
N GLU A 139 15.41 6.12 -5.24
CA GLU A 139 14.55 5.89 -6.41
C GLU A 139 13.13 6.38 -6.12
N LEU A 140 12.62 6.16 -4.91
CA LEU A 140 11.32 6.68 -4.50
C LEU A 140 11.30 8.21 -4.49
N ILE A 141 12.33 8.85 -3.92
CA ILE A 141 12.47 10.32 -3.93
C ILE A 141 12.47 10.87 -5.35
N ASP A 142 13.30 10.31 -6.24
CA ASP A 142 13.46 10.80 -7.62
C ASP A 142 12.15 10.71 -8.41
N ARG A 143 11.39 9.63 -8.24
CA ARG A 143 10.10 9.43 -8.91
C ARG A 143 9.01 10.35 -8.37
N ILE A 144 8.98 10.59 -7.05
CA ILE A 144 8.08 11.59 -6.46
C ILE A 144 8.44 12.98 -6.95
N GLU A 145 9.73 13.33 -7.00
CA GLU A 145 10.21 14.61 -7.52
C GLU A 145 9.77 14.81 -8.99
N ARG A 146 9.85 13.76 -9.81
CA ARG A 146 9.34 13.75 -11.18
C ARG A 146 7.82 13.96 -11.26
N ASN A 147 7.04 13.33 -10.37
CA ASN A 147 5.59 13.55 -10.31
C ASN A 147 5.24 15.02 -10.01
N ILE A 148 5.98 15.68 -9.11
CA ILE A 148 5.82 17.11 -8.80
C ILE A 148 6.16 17.97 -10.03
N GLU A 149 7.24 17.64 -10.74
CA GLU A 149 7.71 18.37 -11.93
C GLU A 149 6.69 18.35 -13.07
N ILE A 150 6.20 17.15 -13.39
CA ILE A 150 5.26 16.94 -14.50
C ILE A 150 3.83 17.34 -14.10
N ARG A 151 3.57 17.48 -12.80
CA ARG A 151 2.23 17.73 -12.22
C ARG A 151 1.25 16.64 -12.62
N HIS A 152 1.70 15.39 -12.50
CA HIS A 152 0.82 14.26 -12.67
C HIS A 152 -0.34 14.34 -11.67
N PHE A 153 -1.57 13.99 -12.08
CA PHE A 153 -2.66 13.78 -11.11
C PHE A 153 -2.21 12.84 -9.99
N PHE A 154 -2.52 13.23 -8.74
CA PHE A 154 -2.16 12.55 -7.50
C PHE A 154 -0.67 12.62 -7.12
N TRP A 155 0.07 13.61 -7.63
CA TRP A 155 1.49 13.79 -7.29
C TRP A 155 1.70 14.02 -5.78
N GLU A 156 0.73 14.66 -5.13
CA GLU A 156 0.74 14.99 -3.71
C GLU A 156 0.71 13.75 -2.81
N TRP A 157 0.17 12.63 -3.30
CA TRP A 157 0.03 11.39 -2.52
C TRP A 157 1.40 10.76 -2.29
N GLY A 158 2.27 10.81 -3.30
CA GLY A 158 3.66 10.36 -3.19
C GLY A 158 4.43 11.17 -2.15
N VAL A 159 4.21 12.48 -2.08
CA VAL A 159 4.84 13.35 -1.07
C VAL A 159 4.37 12.94 0.33
N VAL A 160 3.07 12.69 0.53
CA VAL A 160 2.55 12.23 1.82
C VAL A 160 3.15 10.88 2.22
N ILE A 161 3.24 9.91 1.30
CA ILE A 161 3.89 8.60 1.55
C ILE A 161 5.32 8.79 2.04
N LEU A 162 6.10 9.65 1.37
CA LEU A 162 7.49 9.89 1.73
C LEU A 162 7.64 10.56 3.10
N ILE A 163 6.74 11.46 3.49
CA ILE A 163 6.80 12.09 4.81
C ILE A 163 6.43 11.11 5.93
N VAL A 164 5.55 10.15 5.67
CA VAL A 164 5.20 9.08 6.61
C VAL A 164 6.29 8.01 6.71
N ALA A 165 7.12 7.84 5.67
CA ALA A 165 8.24 6.89 5.63
C ALA A 165 9.18 6.98 6.84
N ASP A 166 9.76 5.85 7.26
CA ASP A 166 10.70 5.81 8.37
C ASP A 166 11.97 6.62 8.06
N GLY A 167 12.36 7.51 8.96
CA GLY A 167 13.51 8.38 8.77
C GLY A 167 13.48 9.65 9.62
N ASP A 168 14.63 10.31 9.67
CA ASP A 168 14.85 11.49 10.49
C ASP A 168 14.00 12.70 10.06
N SER A 169 13.39 13.37 11.05
CA SER A 169 12.49 14.51 10.80
C SER A 169 13.24 15.70 10.20
N ARG A 170 14.51 15.92 10.58
CA ARG A 170 15.30 17.01 10.02
C ARG A 170 15.64 16.74 8.55
N ALA A 171 16.03 15.52 8.19
CA ALA A 171 16.25 15.15 6.78
C ALA A 171 14.98 15.35 5.91
N LYS A 172 13.80 15.00 6.44
CA LYS A 172 12.51 15.26 5.77
C LYS A 172 12.27 16.75 5.55
N ILE A 173 12.48 17.57 6.57
CA ILE A 173 12.33 19.03 6.48
C ILE A 173 13.33 19.63 5.48
N GLU A 174 14.59 19.17 5.48
CA GLU A 174 15.62 19.64 4.54
C GLU A 174 15.23 19.33 3.08
N LEU A 175 14.69 18.14 2.80
CA LEU A 175 14.16 17.80 1.47
C LEU A 175 12.97 18.69 1.08
N LEU A 176 12.01 18.87 1.99
CA LEU A 176 10.86 19.74 1.75
C LEU A 176 11.28 21.18 1.46
N GLN A 177 12.26 21.72 2.18
CA GLN A 177 12.81 23.06 1.92
C GLN A 177 13.50 23.15 0.56
N LYS A 178 14.24 22.10 0.16
CA LYS A 178 14.84 22.00 -1.19
C LYS A 178 13.73 22.04 -2.26
N TRP A 179 12.68 21.24 -2.11
CA TRP A 179 11.55 21.22 -3.04
C TRP A 179 10.77 22.55 -3.04
N LEU A 180 10.55 23.18 -1.88
CA LEU A 180 9.91 24.49 -1.79
C LEU A 180 10.66 25.55 -2.62
N LYS A 181 12.00 25.56 -2.53
CA LYS A 181 12.84 26.46 -3.32
C LYS A 181 12.76 26.16 -4.82
N LYS A 182 12.77 24.87 -5.19
CA LYS A 182 12.73 24.39 -6.57
C LYS A 182 11.38 24.70 -7.24
N TYR A 183 10.28 24.48 -6.53
CA TYR A 183 8.91 24.56 -7.03
C TYR A 183 8.17 25.83 -6.59
N ARG A 184 8.88 26.90 -6.19
CA ARG A 184 8.31 28.17 -5.72
C ARG A 184 7.28 28.85 -6.64
N LYS A 185 7.23 28.46 -7.92
CA LYS A 185 6.26 28.96 -8.92
C LYS A 185 5.04 28.06 -9.07
N ASN A 186 5.02 26.90 -8.41
CA ASN A 186 3.88 25.98 -8.34
C ASN A 186 3.16 26.27 -7.02
N GLU A 187 2.03 26.95 -7.09
CA GLU A 187 1.28 27.38 -5.92
C GLU A 187 0.76 26.18 -5.10
N GLU A 188 0.17 25.17 -5.76
CA GLU A 188 -0.32 23.96 -5.10
C GLU A 188 0.80 23.22 -4.36
N ALA A 189 1.95 23.03 -5.02
CA ALA A 189 3.11 22.40 -4.39
C ALA A 189 3.64 23.22 -3.21
N THR A 190 3.72 24.55 -3.38
CA THR A 190 4.16 25.45 -2.33
C THR A 190 3.23 25.40 -1.11
N GLN A 191 1.91 25.39 -1.32
CA GLN A 191 0.92 25.30 -0.25
C GLN A 191 1.00 23.97 0.50
N LEU A 192 1.06 22.84 -0.21
CA LEU A 192 1.21 21.51 0.39
C LEU A 192 2.50 21.40 1.20
N ILE A 193 3.64 21.77 0.61
CA ILE A 193 4.95 21.67 1.25
C ILE A 193 5.03 22.57 2.49
N ASN A 194 4.48 23.79 2.43
CA ASN A 194 4.41 24.67 3.60
C ASN A 194 3.57 24.05 4.73
N LYS A 195 2.41 23.46 4.42
CA LYS A 195 1.59 22.74 5.42
C LYS A 195 2.36 21.59 6.06
N LEU A 196 3.09 20.80 5.26
CA LEU A 196 3.93 19.71 5.76
C LEU A 196 5.03 20.21 6.71
N ILE A 197 5.77 21.26 6.32
CA ILE A 197 6.84 21.86 7.15
C ILE A 197 6.28 22.40 8.47
N GLN A 198 5.08 22.96 8.45
CA GLN A 198 4.41 23.52 9.63
C GLN A 198 3.73 22.44 10.51
N GLY A 199 3.73 21.18 10.11
CA GLY A 199 3.05 20.10 10.82
C GLY A 199 1.52 20.22 10.78
N HIS A 200 0.96 20.91 9.80
CA HIS A 200 -0.48 20.99 9.61
C HIS A 200 -1.06 19.67 9.12
N PHE A 201 -2.32 19.42 9.46
CA PHE A 201 -3.07 18.30 8.89
C PHE A 201 -3.22 18.46 7.37
N ILE A 202 -3.05 17.34 6.68
CA ILE A 202 -3.24 17.23 5.24
C ILE A 202 -4.29 16.15 5.02
N HIS A 203 -5.11 16.37 4.00
CA HIS A 203 -6.11 15.38 3.63
C HIS A 203 -5.41 14.05 3.34
N ASN A 204 -5.87 12.99 4.01
CA ASN A 204 -5.38 11.65 3.78
C ASN A 204 -6.19 11.04 2.63
N GLU A 205 -5.64 11.14 1.44
CA GLU A 205 -6.24 10.65 0.19
C GLU A 205 -6.43 9.12 0.17
N PHE A 206 -5.75 8.40 1.07
CA PHE A 206 -5.90 6.96 1.25
C PHE A 206 -7.07 6.57 2.17
N LEU A 207 -7.65 7.52 2.91
CA LEU A 207 -8.64 7.23 3.96
C LEU A 207 -9.86 6.47 3.43
N ASP A 208 -10.42 6.89 2.29
CA ASP A 208 -11.59 6.25 1.69
C ASP A 208 -11.31 4.79 1.32
N LYS A 209 -10.16 4.52 0.70
CA LYS A 209 -9.75 3.16 0.34
C LYS A 209 -9.50 2.31 1.58
N PHE A 210 -8.86 2.89 2.59
CA PHE A 210 -8.63 2.21 3.88
C PHE A 210 -9.93 1.81 4.56
N LEU A 211 -10.92 2.71 4.61
CA LEU A 211 -12.24 2.44 5.17
C LEU A 211 -12.96 1.32 4.42
N TRP A 212 -12.87 1.28 3.09
CA TRP A 212 -13.44 0.18 2.31
C TRP A 212 -12.77 -1.17 2.61
N ILE A 213 -11.44 -1.19 2.71
CA ILE A 213 -10.69 -2.40 3.10
C ILE A 213 -11.12 -2.84 4.50
N GLN A 214 -11.20 -1.90 5.45
CA GLN A 214 -11.59 -2.19 6.83
C GLN A 214 -13.02 -2.73 6.92
N GLN A 215 -13.95 -2.19 6.13
CA GLN A 215 -15.32 -2.71 6.07
C GLN A 215 -15.34 -4.14 5.52
N TYR A 216 -14.59 -4.41 4.46
CA TYR A 216 -14.48 -5.76 3.91
C TYR A 216 -13.88 -6.74 4.93
N VAL A 217 -12.79 -6.37 5.59
CA VAL A 217 -12.17 -7.15 6.67
C VAL A 217 -13.19 -7.43 7.78
N SER A 218 -13.92 -6.41 8.23
CA SER A 218 -14.93 -6.57 9.28
C SER A 218 -16.02 -7.57 8.87
N LEU A 219 -16.51 -7.52 7.63
CA LEU A 219 -17.51 -8.46 7.12
C LEU A 219 -16.99 -9.90 6.98
N ARG A 220 -15.69 -10.09 6.73
CA ARG A 220 -15.09 -11.42 6.61
C ARG A 220 -14.74 -12.05 7.95
N LEU A 221 -14.53 -11.23 8.99
CA LEU A 221 -14.14 -11.68 10.33
C LEU A 221 -15.32 -11.80 11.32
N ILE A 222 -16.54 -11.47 10.90
CA ILE A 222 -17.79 -11.75 11.65
C ILE A 222 -18.20 -13.21 11.43
#